data_AF-A0A8C3G9J4-F1
#
_entry.id   AF-A0A8C3G9J4-F1
#
_cell.length_a   1.000
_cell.length_b   1.000
_cell.length_c   1.000
_cell.angle_alpha   90.00
_cell.angle_beta   90.00
_cell.angle_gamma   90.00
#
_symmetry.space_group_name_H-M   'P 1'
#
loop_
_entity.id
_entity.type
_entity.pdbx_description
1 polymer ?
#
loop_
_entity_poly.entity_id
_entity_poly.type
_entity_poly.pdbx_seq_one_letter_code
_entity_poly.pdbx_strand_id
1 'polypeptide(L)'
;RSLQLFALVQVALGEPLNLHWLHKVHIYPPNLMHHLYRVFKLLSVLFVRFLDTDLLIFWRNIHHFWSHRNLPQVAKRMADLIFVVLSAAIFLCPLCIHSPCLIEPNKLPEKPKLFGHRGAPMLAPENTMMSFNRSIACGVTAFETDVQLSKDRIPFLMHDNNPGFLRRTTNVKEKFPNKDFSHSTNLTWKELQSLNAGEWFLKTDPFHSVSKLSEEEMETARNQTIPSLLQLLHLAKQHNVSVLFDLYSSNQENDTVDTVNTILSSGIDPSLVLWLPPAEREYVNKTAPGFTQIYDNESVMLNKGGDHLNMKYSKFSSKEIRSRRVTVNLWVVNEGWLFSLLWCAGASSVTTNSCHLLKDMDGPDWVMAPLTYTIIWITVDIVSILIMTALFILKCSDINPIYPLGLT
;
A
#
# COMPACT_ATOMS: atom_id res chain seq x y z
N ARG A 1 9.45 -10.51 -6.52
CA ARG A 1 10.84 -10.48 -5.99
C ARG A 1 11.64 -9.28 -6.51
N SER A 2 11.80 -9.05 -7.82
CA SER A 2 12.46 -7.87 -8.42
C SER A 2 11.80 -6.53 -8.06
N LEU A 3 10.50 -6.61 -7.85
CA LEU A 3 9.58 -5.51 -7.62
C LEU A 3 9.68 -4.95 -6.18
N GLN A 4 9.88 -5.79 -5.16
CA GLN A 4 10.16 -5.35 -3.78
C GLN A 4 11.53 -4.67 -3.67
N LEU A 5 12.52 -5.13 -4.44
CA LEU A 5 13.83 -4.48 -4.53
C LEU A 5 13.70 -3.09 -5.16
N PHE A 6 12.88 -2.96 -6.21
CA PHE A 6 12.60 -1.67 -6.85
C PHE A 6 11.87 -0.69 -5.92
N ALA A 7 10.88 -1.16 -5.13
CA ALA A 7 10.21 -0.35 -4.11
C ALA A 7 11.19 0.11 -3.01
N LEU A 8 12.08 -0.79 -2.56
CA LEU A 8 13.14 -0.46 -1.61
C LEU A 8 14.14 0.56 -2.18
N VAL A 9 14.46 0.49 -3.48
CA VAL A 9 15.32 1.45 -4.18
C VAL A 9 14.65 2.82 -4.32
N GLN A 10 13.35 2.89 -4.66
CA GLN A 10 12.64 4.17 -4.71
C GLN A 10 12.58 4.85 -3.33
N VAL A 11 12.33 4.07 -2.27
CA VAL A 11 12.40 4.55 -0.89
C VAL A 11 13.81 5.01 -0.51
N ALA A 12 14.84 4.26 -0.94
CA ALA A 12 16.25 4.60 -0.74
C ALA A 12 16.65 5.93 -1.39
N LEU A 13 16.07 6.25 -2.54
CA LEU A 13 16.32 7.47 -3.30
C LEU A 13 15.46 8.66 -2.83
N GLY A 14 14.57 8.48 -1.85
CA GLY A 14 13.68 9.54 -1.38
C GLY A 14 12.59 9.94 -2.38
N GLU A 15 12.38 9.12 -3.41
CA GLU A 15 11.39 9.35 -4.45
C GLU A 15 9.96 9.05 -3.92
N PRO A 16 8.92 9.70 -4.46
CA PRO A 16 7.53 9.37 -4.13
C PRO A 16 7.25 7.90 -4.43
N LEU A 17 6.50 7.23 -3.54
CA LEU A 17 6.07 5.83 -3.65
C LEU A 17 5.08 5.62 -4.82
N ASN A 18 5.50 5.85 -6.06
CA ASN A 18 4.71 5.62 -7.27
C ASN A 18 4.79 4.14 -7.68
N LEU A 19 4.11 3.30 -6.92
CA LEU A 19 4.16 1.83 -7.03
C LEU A 19 3.13 1.23 -8.01
N HIS A 20 2.63 2.01 -8.98
CA HIS A 20 1.49 1.62 -9.85
C HIS A 20 1.64 0.25 -10.56
N TRP A 21 2.85 -0.29 -10.67
CA TRP A 21 3.14 -1.56 -11.35
C TRP A 21 3.27 -2.78 -10.41
N LEU A 22 3.35 -2.58 -9.10
CA LEU A 22 3.63 -3.63 -8.12
C LEU A 22 2.44 -4.53 -7.78
N HIS A 23 1.23 -4.02 -7.95
CA HIS A 23 -0.01 -4.69 -7.55
C HIS A 23 -0.43 -5.82 -8.51
N LYS A 24 0.20 -5.95 -9.68
CA LYS A 24 -0.22 -6.90 -10.74
C LYS A 24 0.48 -8.27 -10.70
N VAL A 25 1.33 -8.55 -9.71
CA VAL A 25 2.12 -9.81 -9.68
C VAL A 25 1.85 -10.57 -8.37
N HIS A 26 0.72 -11.28 -8.31
CA HIS A 26 0.44 -12.29 -7.29
C HIS A 26 1.10 -13.61 -7.67
N ILE A 27 2.13 -14.04 -6.92
CA ILE A 27 2.70 -15.38 -7.05
C ILE A 27 3.09 -15.93 -5.64
N TYR A 28 2.27 -16.88 -5.15
CA TYR A 28 2.44 -17.91 -4.08
C TYR A 28 2.17 -17.60 -2.58
N PRO A 29 1.72 -18.62 -1.80
CA PRO A 29 1.11 -18.48 -0.47
C PRO A 29 2.09 -18.30 0.71
N PRO A 30 1.63 -17.78 1.87
CA PRO A 30 2.48 -17.06 2.83
C PRO A 30 3.25 -17.93 3.84
N ASN A 31 2.89 -19.21 4.03
CA ASN A 31 3.22 -19.89 5.29
C ASN A 31 4.52 -20.72 5.28
N LEU A 32 5.12 -21.01 4.12
CA LEU A 32 6.43 -21.68 4.05
C LEU A 32 7.60 -20.69 3.86
N MET A 33 7.30 -19.43 3.52
CA MET A 33 8.30 -18.41 3.24
C MET A 33 8.81 -17.71 4.50
N HIS A 34 8.10 -17.61 5.63
CA HIS A 34 8.51 -16.67 6.68
C HIS A 34 9.86 -16.99 7.37
N HIS A 35 10.17 -18.27 7.62
CA HIS A 35 11.47 -18.69 8.17
C HIS A 35 12.55 -18.87 7.11
N LEU A 36 12.19 -19.44 5.95
CA LEU A 36 13.11 -19.52 4.81
C LEU A 36 13.51 -18.12 4.35
N TYR A 37 12.62 -17.12 4.32
CA TYR A 37 12.85 -15.75 3.84
C TYR A 37 13.76 -14.92 4.74
N ARG A 38 13.80 -15.16 6.07
CA ARG A 38 14.78 -14.49 6.95
C ARG A 38 16.20 -14.98 6.66
N VAL A 39 16.36 -16.28 6.45
CA VAL A 39 17.64 -16.90 6.07
C VAL A 39 17.96 -16.65 4.59
N PHE A 40 16.95 -16.64 3.70
CA PHE A 40 17.06 -16.29 2.28
C PHE A 40 17.30 -14.80 2.07
N LYS A 41 16.92 -13.88 2.96
CA LYS A 41 17.31 -12.47 2.84
C LYS A 41 18.83 -12.32 3.02
N LEU A 42 19.38 -12.94 4.05
CA LEU A 42 20.83 -12.98 4.26
C LEU A 42 21.55 -13.76 3.15
N LEU A 43 21.02 -14.92 2.76
CA LEU A 43 21.59 -15.75 1.70
C LEU A 43 21.39 -15.16 0.29
N SER A 44 20.33 -14.39 0.02
CA SER A 44 20.12 -13.72 -1.27
C SER A 44 21.03 -12.52 -1.43
N VAL A 45 21.43 -11.85 -0.34
CA VAL A 45 22.52 -10.87 -0.35
C VAL A 45 23.84 -11.56 -0.66
N LEU A 46 24.10 -12.73 -0.07
CA LEU A 46 25.24 -13.57 -0.44
C LEU A 46 25.13 -14.13 -1.88
N PHE A 47 23.92 -14.37 -2.40
CA PHE A 47 23.67 -14.92 -3.74
C PHE A 47 23.79 -13.86 -4.84
N VAL A 48 23.35 -12.63 -4.58
CA VAL A 48 23.63 -11.45 -5.43
C VAL A 48 25.14 -11.19 -5.51
N ARG A 49 25.88 -11.47 -4.44
CA ARG A 49 27.36 -11.39 -4.47
C ARG A 49 28.06 -12.65 -4.97
N PHE A 50 27.36 -13.77 -5.05
CA PHE A 50 27.85 -14.95 -5.77
C PHE A 50 27.93 -14.64 -7.28
N LEU A 51 27.00 -13.84 -7.81
CA LEU A 51 27.07 -13.26 -9.16
C LEU A 51 28.26 -12.28 -9.32
N ASP A 52 28.88 -11.75 -8.25
CA ASP A 52 30.09 -10.92 -8.37
C ASP A 52 31.36 -11.76 -8.65
N THR A 53 31.38 -13.05 -8.27
CA THR A 53 32.43 -13.95 -8.77
C THR A 53 32.31 -14.16 -10.27
N ASP A 54 31.08 -14.24 -10.80
CA ASP A 54 30.81 -14.22 -12.23
C ASP A 54 31.14 -12.86 -12.86
N LEU A 55 30.98 -11.75 -12.14
CA LEU A 55 31.36 -10.41 -12.60
C LEU A 55 32.88 -10.26 -12.76
N LEU A 56 33.67 -10.79 -11.84
CA LEU A 56 35.14 -10.86 -11.97
C LEU A 56 35.56 -11.80 -13.10
N ILE A 57 34.87 -12.93 -13.28
CA ILE A 57 35.12 -13.86 -14.40
C ILE A 57 34.74 -13.20 -15.74
N PHE A 58 33.59 -12.52 -15.79
CA PHE A 58 33.11 -11.75 -16.93
C PHE A 58 34.06 -10.61 -17.26
N TRP A 59 34.52 -9.85 -16.26
CA TRP A 59 35.51 -8.80 -16.44
C TRP A 59 36.85 -9.34 -16.93
N ARG A 60 37.33 -10.45 -16.36
CA ARG A 60 38.54 -11.12 -16.85
C ARG A 60 38.38 -11.58 -18.30
N ASN A 61 37.23 -12.14 -18.67
CA ASN A 61 36.94 -12.58 -20.04
C ASN A 61 36.83 -11.40 -21.00
N ILE A 62 36.25 -10.28 -20.58
CA ILE A 62 36.21 -9.01 -21.31
C ILE A 62 37.63 -8.45 -21.46
N HIS A 63 38.39 -8.33 -20.38
CA HIS A 63 39.76 -7.80 -20.42
C HIS A 63 40.65 -8.68 -21.31
N HIS A 64 40.50 -10.01 -21.26
CA HIS A 64 41.16 -10.95 -22.18
C HIS A 64 40.67 -10.79 -23.63
N PHE A 65 39.36 -10.64 -23.87
CA PHE A 65 38.82 -10.38 -25.21
C PHE A 65 39.33 -9.05 -25.79
N TRP A 66 39.45 -8.02 -24.96
CA TRP A 66 39.91 -6.67 -25.33
C TRP A 66 41.43 -6.62 -25.50
N SER A 67 42.19 -7.42 -24.73
CA SER A 67 43.64 -7.51 -24.88
C SER A 67 44.05 -8.04 -26.25
N HIS A 68 43.24 -8.92 -26.85
CA HIS A 68 43.43 -9.50 -28.19
C HIS A 68 42.88 -8.63 -29.33
N ARG A 69 42.31 -7.46 -29.04
CA ARG A 69 41.85 -6.49 -30.05
C ARG A 69 42.82 -5.30 -30.12
N ASN A 70 42.98 -4.74 -31.32
CA ASN A 70 43.74 -3.50 -31.58
C ASN A 70 42.98 -2.24 -31.09
N LEU A 71 42.55 -2.25 -29.84
CA LEU A 71 41.98 -1.07 -29.18
C LEU A 71 43.10 -0.17 -28.64
N PRO A 72 42.96 1.16 -28.72
CA PRO A 72 43.91 2.10 -28.10
C PRO A 72 44.07 1.82 -26.60
N GLN A 73 45.29 1.96 -26.08
CA GLN A 73 45.58 1.72 -24.66
C GLN A 73 44.72 2.60 -23.73
N VAL A 74 44.38 3.80 -24.17
CA VAL A 74 43.48 4.71 -23.46
C VAL A 74 42.09 4.10 -23.30
N ALA A 75 41.55 3.45 -24.34
CA ALA A 75 40.23 2.82 -24.28
C ALA A 75 40.19 1.64 -23.30
N LYS A 76 41.27 0.85 -23.24
CA LYS A 76 41.40 -0.25 -22.26
C LYS A 76 41.41 0.27 -20.82
N ARG A 77 42.22 1.30 -20.54
CA ARG A 77 42.29 1.95 -19.21
C ARG A 77 40.97 2.60 -18.81
N MET A 78 40.25 3.22 -19.74
CA MET A 78 38.92 3.77 -19.46
C MET A 78 37.93 2.66 -19.10
N ALA A 79 37.96 1.52 -19.79
CA ALA A 79 37.09 0.39 -19.48
C ALA A 79 37.39 -0.18 -18.08
N ASP A 80 38.67 -0.36 -17.73
CA ASP A 80 39.10 -0.77 -16.39
C ASP A 80 38.62 0.21 -15.31
N LEU A 81 38.77 1.52 -15.55
CA LEU A 81 38.30 2.55 -14.62
C LEU A 81 36.77 2.51 -14.43
N ILE A 82 36.01 2.41 -15.52
CA ILE A 82 34.55 2.32 -15.48
C ILE A 82 34.12 1.09 -14.65
N PHE A 83 34.76 -0.05 -14.88
CA PHE A 83 34.45 -1.27 -14.13
C PHE A 83 34.70 -1.12 -12.62
N VAL A 84 35.85 -0.55 -12.24
CA VAL A 84 36.18 -0.31 -10.82
C VAL A 84 35.19 0.66 -10.20
N VAL A 85 34.83 1.75 -10.88
CA VAL A 85 33.86 2.73 -10.38
C VAL A 85 32.47 2.11 -10.21
N LEU A 86 31.99 1.35 -11.21
CA LEU A 86 30.70 0.68 -11.13
C LEU A 86 30.67 -0.36 -10.01
N SER A 87 31.74 -1.14 -9.87
CA SER A 87 31.86 -2.12 -8.79
C SER A 87 31.85 -1.41 -7.43
N ALA A 88 32.68 -0.39 -7.24
CA ALA A 88 32.70 0.41 -6.00
C ALA A 88 31.31 1.02 -5.70
N ALA A 89 30.61 1.52 -6.71
CA ALA A 89 29.27 2.05 -6.56
C ALA A 89 28.27 0.96 -6.11
N ILE A 90 28.34 -0.25 -6.67
CA ILE A 90 27.49 -1.38 -6.26
C ILE A 90 27.77 -1.80 -4.81
N PHE A 91 29.05 -1.88 -4.43
CA PHE A 91 29.46 -2.23 -3.07
C PHE A 91 29.01 -1.20 -2.04
N LEU A 92 29.15 0.09 -2.34
CA LEU A 92 28.81 1.18 -1.43
C LEU A 92 27.31 1.54 -1.46
N CYS A 93 26.56 1.15 -2.49
CA CYS A 93 25.14 1.50 -2.67
C CYS A 93 24.27 1.16 -1.45
N PRO A 94 24.38 -0.02 -0.81
CA PRO A 94 23.59 -0.35 0.38
C PRO A 94 23.81 0.63 1.54
N LEU A 95 25.02 1.16 1.72
CA LEU A 95 25.31 2.14 2.77
C LEU A 95 24.57 3.48 2.58
N CYS A 96 24.14 3.76 1.34
CA CYS A 96 23.38 4.96 1.00
C CYS A 96 21.85 4.76 1.06
N ILE A 97 21.37 3.56 1.44
CA ILE A 97 19.93 3.29 1.50
C ILE A 97 19.30 4.01 2.68
N HIS A 98 18.31 4.86 2.38
CA HIS A 98 17.44 5.46 3.37
C HIS A 98 16.13 4.68 3.45
N SER A 99 15.70 4.31 4.66
CA SER A 99 14.41 3.66 4.86
C SER A 99 13.83 4.10 6.19
N PRO A 100 12.51 4.35 6.31
CA PRO A 100 11.90 4.63 7.59
C PRO A 100 12.08 3.46 8.56
N CYS A 101 12.21 2.22 8.07
CA CYS A 101 12.42 1.06 8.94
C CYS A 101 13.86 0.90 9.44
N LEU A 102 14.79 1.78 9.00
CA LEU A 102 16.07 1.97 9.67
C LEU A 102 15.87 2.86 10.91
N ILE A 103 15.31 2.26 11.95
CA ILE A 103 14.99 2.90 13.22
C ILE A 103 15.31 1.93 14.35
N GLU A 104 15.73 2.47 15.49
CA GLU A 104 15.82 1.68 16.71
C GLU A 104 14.45 1.06 17.05
N PRO A 105 14.36 -0.25 17.34
CA PRO A 105 13.09 -0.91 17.64
C PRO A 105 12.31 -0.27 18.79
N ASN A 106 13.00 0.28 19.79
CA ASN A 106 12.39 0.99 20.93
C ASN A 106 11.85 2.39 20.57
N LYS A 107 12.15 2.91 19.38
CA LYS A 107 11.64 4.17 18.86
C LYS A 107 10.54 3.97 17.80
N LEU A 108 10.13 2.71 17.56
CA LEU A 108 9.08 2.42 16.60
C LEU A 108 7.78 3.14 17.01
N PRO A 109 7.11 3.83 16.07
CA PRO A 109 5.81 4.45 16.35
C PRO A 109 4.75 3.41 16.76
N GLU A 110 3.63 3.89 17.32
CA GLU A 110 2.47 3.06 17.54
C GLU A 110 1.97 2.42 16.23
N LYS A 111 1.34 1.24 16.35
CA LYS A 111 0.77 0.54 15.20
C LYS A 111 -0.30 1.43 14.55
N PRO A 112 -0.24 1.67 13.23
CA PRO A 112 -1.27 2.44 12.54
C PRO A 112 -2.63 1.78 12.72
N LYS A 113 -3.64 2.57 13.05
CA LYS A 113 -5.03 2.10 13.14
C LYS A 113 -5.53 1.64 11.77
N LEU A 114 -6.43 0.67 11.74
CA LEU A 114 -7.01 0.16 10.50
C LEU A 114 -8.37 0.81 10.23
N PHE A 115 -8.53 1.39 9.05
CA PHE A 115 -9.80 1.86 8.53
C PHE A 115 -10.27 0.87 7.47
N GLY A 116 -11.51 0.39 7.58
CA GLY A 116 -12.08 -0.58 6.65
C GLY A 116 -12.54 0.10 5.37
N HIS A 117 -11.79 -0.05 4.27
CA HIS A 117 -12.12 0.55 2.97
C HIS A 117 -13.40 -0.08 2.43
N ARG A 118 -14.52 0.65 2.39
CA ARG A 118 -15.85 0.13 2.01
C ARG A 118 -16.26 -1.09 2.86
N GLY A 119 -15.81 -1.13 4.11
CA GLY A 119 -15.87 -2.28 5.01
C GLY A 119 -14.65 -3.20 4.88
N ALA A 120 -14.85 -4.46 4.50
CA ALA A 120 -13.81 -5.47 4.27
C ALA A 120 -14.01 -6.16 2.90
N PRO A 121 -13.70 -5.48 1.79
CA PRO A 121 -14.07 -5.91 0.44
C PRO A 121 -13.33 -7.17 -0.04
N MET A 122 -12.23 -7.56 0.61
CA MET A 122 -11.60 -8.88 0.38
C MET A 122 -12.30 -10.04 1.09
N LEU A 123 -13.32 -9.77 1.92
CA LEU A 123 -14.06 -10.78 2.69
C LEU A 123 -15.56 -10.78 2.40
N ALA A 124 -16.07 -9.73 1.77
CA ALA A 124 -17.49 -9.51 1.55
C ALA A 124 -17.69 -8.47 0.41
N PRO A 125 -18.86 -8.42 -0.23
CA PRO A 125 -19.18 -7.40 -1.23
C PRO A 125 -19.05 -5.98 -0.67
N GLU A 126 -18.25 -5.13 -1.31
CA GLU A 126 -17.97 -3.76 -0.85
C GLU A 126 -19.23 -2.90 -0.63
N ASN A 127 -19.19 -1.96 0.32
CA ASN A 127 -20.30 -1.06 0.65
C ASN A 127 -21.62 -1.80 0.96
N THR A 128 -21.54 -2.94 1.67
CA THR A 128 -22.69 -3.69 2.18
C THR A 128 -22.61 -3.88 3.70
N MET A 129 -23.74 -4.15 4.35
CA MET A 129 -23.75 -4.39 5.80
C MET A 129 -22.90 -5.61 6.20
N MET A 130 -22.83 -6.64 5.35
CA MET A 130 -21.90 -7.76 5.55
C MET A 130 -20.44 -7.29 5.57
N SER A 131 -20.05 -6.42 4.63
CA SER A 131 -18.69 -5.89 4.55
C SER A 131 -18.29 -5.07 5.78
N PHE A 132 -19.18 -4.22 6.29
CA PHE A 132 -18.92 -3.46 7.51
C PHE A 132 -18.88 -4.36 8.75
N ASN A 133 -19.76 -5.36 8.86
CA ASN A 133 -19.69 -6.32 9.96
C ASN A 133 -18.38 -7.13 9.96
N ARG A 134 -17.88 -7.50 8.78
CA ARG A 134 -16.58 -8.17 8.65
C ARG A 134 -15.42 -7.29 9.07
N SER A 135 -15.45 -6.01 8.76
CA SER A 135 -14.37 -5.10 9.18
C SER A 135 -14.36 -4.87 10.69
N ILE A 136 -15.52 -4.90 11.37
CA ILE A 136 -15.57 -4.89 12.85
C ILE A 136 -14.80 -6.10 13.41
N ALA A 137 -14.97 -7.30 12.84
CA ALA A 137 -14.23 -8.49 13.26
C ALA A 137 -12.71 -8.41 12.98
N CYS A 138 -12.28 -7.46 12.13
CA CYS A 138 -10.87 -7.11 11.97
C CYS A 138 -10.35 -6.11 13.01
N GLY A 139 -11.22 -5.53 13.85
CA GLY A 139 -10.86 -4.46 14.79
C GLY A 139 -10.59 -3.11 14.11
N VAL A 140 -11.27 -2.80 13.00
CA VAL A 140 -11.14 -1.47 12.38
C VAL A 140 -11.66 -0.39 13.33
N THR A 141 -11.00 0.76 13.35
CA THR A 141 -11.40 1.91 14.19
C THR A 141 -12.26 2.90 13.43
N ALA A 142 -12.30 2.80 12.09
CA ALA A 142 -13.22 3.56 11.26
C ALA A 142 -13.71 2.72 10.08
N PHE A 143 -14.94 2.98 9.65
CA PHE A 143 -15.42 2.64 8.32
C PHE A 143 -15.03 3.75 7.36
N GLU A 144 -14.44 3.39 6.24
CA GLU A 144 -14.35 4.27 5.09
C GLU A 144 -15.40 3.84 4.06
N THR A 145 -16.10 4.80 3.44
CA THR A 145 -17.18 4.52 2.50
C THR A 145 -17.38 5.67 1.51
N ASP A 146 -18.24 5.46 0.53
CA ASP A 146 -18.61 6.45 -0.47
C ASP A 146 -20.10 6.76 -0.38
N VAL A 147 -20.48 8.04 -0.33
CA VAL A 147 -21.87 8.49 -0.19
C VAL A 147 -22.36 9.16 -1.47
N GLN A 148 -23.55 8.78 -1.90
CA GLN A 148 -24.33 9.40 -2.96
C GLN A 148 -25.77 9.64 -2.50
N LEU A 149 -26.51 10.49 -3.20
CA LEU A 149 -27.92 10.78 -2.90
C LEU A 149 -28.85 10.25 -3.98
N SER A 150 -29.95 9.64 -3.56
CA SER A 150 -31.01 9.18 -4.46
C SER A 150 -31.84 10.35 -5.00
N LYS A 151 -32.77 10.06 -5.93
CA LYS A 151 -33.74 11.03 -6.47
C LYS A 151 -34.55 11.73 -5.38
N ASP A 152 -34.92 10.98 -4.35
CA ASP A 152 -35.66 11.41 -3.17
C ASP A 152 -34.74 11.83 -2.00
N ARG A 153 -33.48 12.18 -2.31
CA ARG A 153 -32.52 12.82 -1.41
C ARG A 153 -32.11 11.98 -0.19
N ILE A 154 -32.21 10.66 -0.29
CA ILE A 154 -31.74 9.75 0.76
C ILE A 154 -30.27 9.41 0.50
N PRO A 155 -29.35 9.67 1.45
CA PRO A 155 -27.95 9.29 1.30
C PRO A 155 -27.78 7.77 1.39
N PHE A 156 -27.05 7.20 0.43
CA PHE A 156 -26.77 5.77 0.32
C PHE A 156 -25.31 5.50 -0.04
N LEU A 157 -24.89 4.25 0.14
CA LEU A 157 -23.49 3.87 -0.01
C LEU A 157 -23.20 3.27 -1.38
N MET A 158 -22.32 3.90 -2.15
CA MET A 158 -21.90 3.40 -3.46
C MET A 158 -20.65 4.13 -3.95
N HIS A 159 -19.65 3.35 -4.36
CA HIS A 159 -18.36 3.89 -4.80
C HIS A 159 -18.41 4.48 -6.20
N ASP A 160 -18.88 3.70 -7.17
CA ASP A 160 -18.83 4.16 -8.56
C ASP A 160 -19.77 5.35 -8.69
N ASN A 161 -19.36 6.40 -9.41
CA ASN A 161 -20.13 7.65 -9.56
C ASN A 161 -20.22 8.13 -11.02
N ASN A 162 -19.63 7.37 -11.94
CA ASN A 162 -19.69 7.62 -13.38
C ASN A 162 -20.98 7.06 -13.99
N PRO A 163 -21.34 7.45 -15.24
CA PRO A 163 -22.47 6.86 -15.94
C PRO A 163 -22.43 5.32 -15.94
N GLY A 164 -23.48 4.70 -15.38
CA GLY A 164 -23.52 3.26 -15.18
C GLY A 164 -22.93 2.78 -13.85
N PHE A 165 -22.86 3.64 -12.84
CA PHE A 165 -22.31 3.36 -11.51
C PHE A 165 -22.82 2.07 -10.84
N LEU A 166 -24.08 1.69 -11.09
CA LEU A 166 -24.67 0.48 -10.52
C LEU A 166 -24.25 -0.81 -11.23
N ARG A 167 -23.55 -0.75 -12.38
CA ARG A 167 -23.31 -1.94 -13.23
C ARG A 167 -22.32 -2.93 -12.63
N ARG A 168 -21.33 -2.46 -11.88
CA ARG A 168 -20.25 -3.31 -11.37
C ARG A 168 -20.67 -4.14 -10.17
N THR A 169 -21.41 -3.51 -9.25
CA THR A 169 -21.70 -4.05 -7.93
C THR A 169 -23.17 -4.38 -7.70
N THR A 170 -24.01 -4.34 -8.74
CA THR A 170 -25.43 -4.68 -8.61
C THR A 170 -26.02 -5.40 -9.82
N ASN A 171 -27.26 -5.89 -9.68
CA ASN A 171 -28.05 -6.47 -10.76
C ASN A 171 -28.93 -5.46 -11.54
N VAL A 172 -28.59 -4.17 -11.53
CA VAL A 172 -29.41 -3.10 -12.15
C VAL A 172 -29.84 -3.38 -13.59
N LYS A 173 -28.97 -3.97 -14.42
CA LYS A 173 -29.29 -4.23 -15.83
C LYS A 173 -30.42 -5.25 -16.00
N GLU A 174 -30.45 -6.24 -15.13
CA GLU A 174 -31.46 -7.30 -15.14
C GLU A 174 -32.77 -6.77 -14.56
N LYS A 175 -32.68 -6.01 -13.46
CA LYS A 175 -33.85 -5.50 -12.75
C LYS A 175 -34.53 -4.32 -13.46
N PHE A 176 -33.75 -3.44 -14.08
CA PHE A 176 -34.23 -2.20 -14.70
C PHE A 176 -33.59 -1.98 -16.09
N PRO A 177 -33.90 -2.83 -17.10
CA PRO A 177 -33.22 -2.82 -18.41
C PRO A 177 -33.42 -1.51 -19.19
N ASN A 178 -34.57 -0.86 -19.02
CA ASN A 178 -34.96 0.34 -19.78
C ASN A 178 -34.93 1.62 -18.94
N LYS A 179 -34.43 1.56 -17.70
CA LYS A 179 -34.38 2.73 -16.82
C LYS A 179 -33.07 3.48 -16.99
N ASP A 180 -33.13 4.79 -16.92
CA ASP A 180 -31.93 5.61 -16.83
C ASP A 180 -31.34 5.57 -15.42
N PHE A 181 -30.10 5.12 -15.33
CA PHE A 181 -29.27 5.08 -14.12
C PHE A 181 -27.88 5.67 -14.40
N SER A 182 -27.80 6.65 -15.31
CA SER A 182 -26.60 7.45 -15.55
C SER A 182 -26.16 8.22 -14.30
N HIS A 183 -27.12 8.73 -13.52
CA HIS A 183 -26.87 9.46 -12.28
C HIS A 183 -27.65 8.87 -11.11
N SER A 184 -27.11 9.00 -9.90
CA SER A 184 -27.74 8.55 -8.65
C SER A 184 -29.10 9.20 -8.39
N THR A 185 -29.26 10.46 -8.79
CA THR A 185 -30.50 11.24 -8.68
C THR A 185 -31.61 10.80 -9.66
N ASN A 186 -31.38 9.80 -10.52
CA ASN A 186 -32.40 9.29 -11.44
C ASN A 186 -33.27 8.18 -10.82
N LEU A 187 -32.81 7.57 -9.73
CA LEU A 187 -33.46 6.45 -9.06
C LEU A 187 -33.91 6.84 -7.66
N THR A 188 -35.12 6.42 -7.28
CA THR A 188 -35.59 6.59 -5.88
C THR A 188 -34.86 5.64 -4.94
N TRP A 189 -34.84 5.95 -3.65
CA TRP A 189 -34.25 5.09 -2.63
C TRP A 189 -34.88 3.69 -2.64
N LYS A 190 -36.20 3.61 -2.78
CA LYS A 190 -36.92 2.33 -2.88
C LYS A 190 -36.41 1.46 -4.04
N GLU A 191 -36.06 2.08 -5.16
CA GLU A 191 -35.55 1.36 -6.33
C GLU A 191 -34.12 0.89 -6.11
N LEU A 192 -33.26 1.76 -5.57
CA LEU A 192 -31.88 1.44 -5.20
C LEU A 192 -31.82 0.32 -4.16
N GLN A 193 -32.62 0.42 -3.09
CA GLN A 193 -32.71 -0.58 -2.02
C GLN A 193 -33.18 -1.94 -2.55
N SER A 194 -33.93 -1.95 -3.65
CA SER A 194 -34.40 -3.20 -4.25
C SER A 194 -33.30 -3.96 -5.00
N LEU A 195 -32.17 -3.33 -5.33
CA LEU A 195 -31.09 -3.97 -6.08
C LEU A 195 -30.33 -4.97 -5.21
N ASN A 196 -29.95 -6.08 -5.82
CA ASN A 196 -29.00 -7.01 -5.23
C ASN A 196 -27.60 -6.40 -5.35
N ALA A 197 -26.88 -6.28 -4.24
CA ALA A 197 -25.56 -5.66 -4.16
C ALA A 197 -24.44 -6.65 -3.77
N GLY A 198 -24.72 -7.96 -3.79
CA GLY A 198 -23.78 -8.97 -3.27
C GLY A 198 -23.52 -10.17 -4.17
N GLU A 199 -24.46 -10.60 -5.01
CA GLU A 199 -24.29 -11.72 -5.94
C GLU A 199 -23.10 -11.53 -6.89
N TRP A 200 -22.82 -10.29 -7.30
CA TRP A 200 -21.69 -9.96 -8.17
C TRP A 200 -20.35 -10.40 -7.56
N PHE A 201 -20.19 -10.31 -6.24
CA PHE A 201 -18.96 -10.64 -5.54
C PHE A 201 -18.65 -12.14 -5.66
N LEU A 202 -19.68 -12.98 -5.52
CA LEU A 202 -19.55 -14.44 -5.69
C LEU A 202 -19.29 -14.82 -7.15
N LYS A 203 -19.94 -14.15 -8.10
CA LYS A 203 -19.79 -14.42 -9.54
C LYS A 203 -18.43 -14.01 -10.10
N THR A 204 -17.91 -12.86 -9.64
CA THR A 204 -16.70 -12.26 -10.19
C THR A 204 -15.44 -12.59 -9.39
N ASP A 205 -15.59 -12.98 -8.13
CA ASP A 205 -14.50 -13.28 -7.19
C ASP A 205 -13.33 -12.28 -7.28
N PRO A 206 -13.60 -10.97 -7.06
CA PRO A 206 -12.68 -9.89 -7.42
C PRO A 206 -11.33 -9.95 -6.69
N PHE A 207 -11.26 -10.70 -5.59
CA PHE A 207 -10.07 -10.87 -4.75
C PHE A 207 -9.64 -12.33 -4.58
N HIS A 208 -10.17 -13.26 -5.36
CA HIS A 208 -9.88 -14.70 -5.23
C HIS A 208 -10.08 -15.23 -3.79
N SER A 209 -11.16 -14.77 -3.18
CA SER A 209 -11.49 -14.94 -1.76
C SER A 209 -12.77 -15.73 -1.53
N VAL A 210 -13.62 -15.88 -2.55
CA VAL A 210 -14.93 -16.56 -2.44
C VAL A 210 -14.77 -18.00 -1.97
N SER A 211 -13.72 -18.70 -2.41
CA SER A 211 -13.40 -20.07 -1.96
C SER A 211 -13.13 -20.22 -0.45
N LYS A 212 -12.94 -19.12 0.27
CA LYS A 212 -12.74 -19.11 1.72
C LYS A 212 -14.04 -18.88 2.51
N LEU A 213 -15.13 -18.59 1.83
CA LEU A 213 -16.44 -18.42 2.46
C LEU A 213 -17.11 -19.77 2.67
N SER A 214 -17.75 -19.93 3.82
CA SER A 214 -18.72 -21.01 4.07
C SER A 214 -20.00 -20.80 3.28
N GLU A 215 -20.82 -21.85 3.15
CA GLU A 215 -22.12 -21.78 2.47
C GLU A 215 -23.06 -20.74 3.09
N GLU A 216 -23.07 -20.61 4.41
CA GLU A 216 -23.86 -19.59 5.12
C GLU A 216 -23.39 -18.16 4.79
N GLU A 217 -22.08 -17.95 4.73
CA GLU A 217 -21.50 -16.65 4.39
C GLU A 217 -21.73 -16.32 2.91
N MET A 218 -21.71 -17.32 2.02
CA MET A 218 -22.10 -17.16 0.62
C MET A 218 -23.58 -16.77 0.51
N GLU A 219 -24.49 -17.43 1.21
CA GLU A 219 -25.91 -17.07 1.21
C GLU A 219 -26.14 -15.66 1.77
N THR A 220 -25.41 -15.28 2.83
CA THR A 220 -25.43 -13.91 3.37
C THR A 220 -24.95 -12.90 2.32
N ALA A 221 -23.89 -13.22 1.58
CA ALA A 221 -23.39 -12.37 0.50
C ALA A 221 -24.41 -12.25 -0.63
N ARG A 222 -25.08 -13.34 -1.03
CA ARG A 222 -26.15 -13.32 -2.06
C ARG A 222 -27.27 -12.36 -1.71
N ASN A 223 -27.61 -12.26 -0.43
CA ASN A 223 -28.76 -11.48 0.03
C ASN A 223 -28.46 -10.02 0.39
N GLN A 224 -27.26 -9.51 0.08
CA GLN A 224 -26.94 -8.10 0.35
C GLN A 224 -27.69 -7.13 -0.58
N THR A 225 -28.06 -5.98 -0.03
CA THR A 225 -28.62 -4.82 -0.73
C THR A 225 -27.72 -3.60 -0.56
N ILE A 226 -27.98 -2.54 -1.32
CA ILE A 226 -27.35 -1.22 -1.12
C ILE A 226 -27.79 -0.68 0.25
N PRO A 227 -26.88 -0.35 1.18
CA PRO A 227 -27.22 0.28 2.46
C PRO A 227 -27.46 1.78 2.32
N SER A 228 -28.31 2.33 3.19
CA SER A 228 -28.35 3.78 3.42
C SER A 228 -27.21 4.22 4.33
N LEU A 229 -26.85 5.50 4.27
CA LEU A 229 -25.90 6.08 5.21
C LEU A 229 -26.40 5.93 6.66
N LEU A 230 -27.71 6.09 6.89
CA LEU A 230 -28.32 5.93 8.20
C LEU A 230 -28.09 4.53 8.79
N GLN A 231 -28.17 3.47 7.97
CA GLN A 231 -27.90 2.10 8.42
C GLN A 231 -26.44 1.93 8.88
N LEU A 232 -25.48 2.49 8.13
CA LEU A 232 -24.07 2.46 8.52
C LEU A 232 -23.82 3.27 9.80
N LEU A 233 -24.43 4.45 9.94
CA LEU A 233 -24.29 5.29 11.13
C LEU A 233 -24.81 4.59 12.39
N HIS A 234 -25.91 3.85 12.30
CA HIS A 234 -26.39 3.04 13.41
C HIS A 234 -25.41 1.93 13.79
N LEU A 235 -24.81 1.25 12.81
CA LEU A 235 -23.78 0.24 13.06
C LEU A 235 -22.53 0.86 13.71
N ALA A 236 -22.08 1.99 13.18
CA ALA A 236 -20.95 2.76 13.70
C ALA A 236 -21.18 3.18 15.15
N LYS A 237 -22.37 3.72 15.46
CA LYS A 237 -22.80 4.04 16.83
C LYS A 237 -22.80 2.82 17.75
N GLN A 238 -23.36 1.71 17.30
CA GLN A 238 -23.45 0.48 18.10
C GLN A 238 -22.08 -0.07 18.49
N HIS A 239 -21.09 0.06 17.60
CA HIS A 239 -19.76 -0.50 17.79
C HIS A 239 -18.69 0.54 18.17
N ASN A 240 -19.07 1.80 18.35
CA ASN A 240 -18.15 2.90 18.62
C ASN A 240 -17.02 3.01 17.57
N VAL A 241 -17.39 2.91 16.30
CA VAL A 241 -16.48 2.96 15.14
C VAL A 241 -16.69 4.28 14.41
N SER A 242 -15.61 4.96 14.03
CA SER A 242 -15.72 6.22 13.28
C SER A 242 -16.20 6.00 11.83
N VAL A 243 -16.73 7.04 11.18
CA VAL A 243 -17.15 6.99 9.78
C VAL A 243 -16.43 8.09 9.01
N LEU A 244 -15.55 7.70 8.09
CA LEU A 244 -14.91 8.51 7.08
C LEU A 244 -15.62 8.26 5.74
N PHE A 245 -15.91 9.31 4.97
CA PHE A 245 -16.55 9.09 3.69
C PHE A 245 -16.27 10.16 2.66
N ASP A 246 -16.19 9.75 1.39
CA ASP A 246 -16.33 10.66 0.26
C ASP A 246 -17.80 10.97 0.02
N LEU A 247 -18.11 12.22 -0.34
CA LEU A 247 -19.45 12.63 -0.78
C LEU A 247 -19.38 12.96 -2.27
N TYR A 248 -19.89 12.05 -3.09
CA TYR A 248 -19.97 12.27 -4.53
C TYR A 248 -21.17 13.16 -4.84
N SER A 249 -20.92 14.46 -4.88
CA SER A 249 -21.93 15.45 -5.20
C SER A 249 -22.19 15.55 -6.70
N SER A 250 -23.43 15.87 -7.04
CA SER A 250 -23.83 16.33 -8.38
C SER A 250 -23.63 17.84 -8.58
N ASN A 251 -22.78 18.49 -7.76
CA ASN A 251 -22.63 19.94 -7.60
C ASN A 251 -23.89 20.65 -7.08
N GLN A 252 -24.64 20.01 -6.17
CA GLN A 252 -25.80 20.64 -5.51
C GLN A 252 -25.49 20.93 -4.04
N GLU A 253 -25.67 22.17 -3.61
CA GLU A 253 -25.55 22.66 -2.22
C GLU A 253 -26.37 21.79 -1.22
N ASN A 254 -27.47 21.23 -1.71
CA ASN A 254 -28.33 20.37 -0.91
C ASN A 254 -27.69 19.04 -0.50
N ASP A 255 -26.67 18.53 -1.22
CA ASP A 255 -26.06 17.22 -0.92
C ASP A 255 -25.37 17.23 0.45
N THR A 256 -24.65 18.31 0.75
CA THR A 256 -24.00 18.54 2.05
C THR A 256 -25.06 18.61 3.15
N VAL A 257 -26.09 19.43 2.95
CA VAL A 257 -27.16 19.67 3.92
C VAL A 257 -27.92 18.39 4.26
N ASP A 258 -28.37 17.63 3.26
CA ASP A 258 -29.11 16.38 3.44
C ASP A 258 -28.25 15.33 4.16
N THR A 259 -26.95 15.27 3.83
CA THR A 259 -26.00 14.36 4.48
C THR A 259 -25.78 14.73 5.96
N VAL A 260 -25.54 16.01 6.26
CA VAL A 260 -25.39 16.50 7.65
C VAL A 260 -26.66 16.23 8.46
N ASN A 261 -27.84 16.52 7.89
CA ASN A 261 -29.12 16.27 8.56
C ASN A 261 -29.34 14.77 8.84
N THR A 262 -28.95 13.90 7.91
CA THR A 262 -29.01 12.44 8.10
C THR A 262 -28.07 12.00 9.23
N ILE A 263 -26.85 12.55 9.30
CA ILE A 263 -25.90 12.23 10.35
C ILE A 263 -26.41 12.69 11.72
N LEU A 264 -26.85 13.95 11.84
CA LEU A 264 -27.35 14.48 13.10
C LEU A 264 -28.60 13.74 13.60
N SER A 265 -29.49 13.33 12.70
CA SER A 265 -30.71 12.57 13.05
C SER A 265 -30.43 11.12 13.44
N SER A 266 -29.30 10.52 13.03
CA SER A 266 -28.90 9.17 13.44
C SER A 266 -28.58 9.05 14.94
N GLY A 267 -28.29 10.18 15.60
CA GLY A 267 -27.87 10.23 17.00
C GLY A 267 -26.53 9.51 17.28
N ILE A 268 -25.67 9.37 16.26
CA ILE A 268 -24.25 9.00 16.45
C ILE A 268 -23.53 10.10 17.24
N ASP A 269 -22.52 9.73 18.02
CA ASP A 269 -21.61 10.72 18.62
C ASP A 269 -20.93 11.53 17.50
N PRO A 270 -21.06 12.86 17.46
CA PRO A 270 -20.45 13.69 16.43
C PRO A 270 -18.93 13.49 16.28
N SER A 271 -18.22 13.15 17.35
CA SER A 271 -16.77 12.91 17.33
C SER A 271 -16.37 11.67 16.52
N LEU A 272 -17.30 10.74 16.28
CA LEU A 272 -17.09 9.58 15.42
C LEU A 272 -17.20 9.92 13.93
N VAL A 273 -17.64 11.13 13.57
CA VAL A 273 -17.81 11.54 12.17
C VAL A 273 -16.53 12.22 11.68
N LEU A 274 -15.88 11.59 10.71
CA LEU A 274 -14.66 12.07 10.06
C LEU A 274 -15.04 12.74 8.73
N TRP A 275 -15.25 14.05 8.76
CA TRP A 275 -15.76 14.82 7.63
C TRP A 275 -14.66 15.15 6.61
N LEU A 276 -14.57 14.32 5.57
CA LEU A 276 -13.67 14.48 4.42
C LEU A 276 -14.18 15.43 3.32
N PRO A 277 -15.50 15.55 3.02
CA PRO A 277 -15.96 16.35 1.89
C PRO A 277 -15.48 17.82 1.98
N PRO A 278 -14.90 18.38 0.90
CA PRO A 278 -14.37 19.74 0.93
C PRO A 278 -15.46 20.81 0.79
N ALA A 279 -16.61 20.45 0.23
CA ALA A 279 -17.72 21.37 0.01
C ALA A 279 -18.32 21.85 1.34
N GLU A 280 -18.68 23.14 1.40
CA GLU A 280 -19.48 23.73 2.48
C GLU A 280 -18.96 23.51 3.91
N ARG A 281 -17.64 23.34 4.11
CA ARG A 281 -17.08 23.14 5.46
C ARG A 281 -17.44 24.22 6.47
N GLU A 282 -17.63 25.46 6.04
CA GLU A 282 -18.04 26.55 6.93
C GLU A 282 -19.47 26.33 7.48
N TYR A 283 -20.38 25.86 6.63
CA TYR A 283 -21.71 25.43 7.05
C TYR A 283 -21.61 24.22 8.00
N VAL A 284 -20.83 23.20 7.63
CA VAL A 284 -20.67 21.99 8.45
C VAL A 284 -20.09 22.32 9.82
N ASN A 285 -19.05 23.15 9.89
CA ASN A 285 -18.44 23.57 11.16
C ASN A 285 -19.43 24.35 12.05
N LYS A 286 -20.31 25.14 11.45
CA LYS A 286 -21.33 25.89 12.18
C LYS A 286 -22.46 24.98 12.69
N THR A 287 -22.90 24.04 11.86
CA THR A 287 -24.08 23.20 12.11
C THR A 287 -23.76 21.94 12.91
N ALA A 288 -22.57 21.38 12.73
CA ALA A 288 -22.08 20.15 13.35
C ALA A 288 -20.62 20.31 13.82
N PRO A 289 -20.35 21.22 14.79
CA PRO A 289 -18.99 21.52 15.25
C PRO A 289 -18.25 20.33 15.87
N GLY A 290 -18.96 19.26 16.24
CA GLY A 290 -18.36 18.04 16.77
C GLY A 290 -17.75 17.11 15.71
N PHE A 291 -17.97 17.36 14.41
CA PHE A 291 -17.37 16.55 13.35
C PHE A 291 -15.88 16.86 13.22
N THR A 292 -15.06 15.82 13.11
CA THR A 292 -13.62 15.98 12.88
C THR A 292 -13.37 16.30 11.42
N GLN A 293 -12.81 17.48 11.12
CA GLN A 293 -12.52 17.90 9.76
C GLN A 293 -11.27 17.20 9.22
N ILE A 294 -11.43 16.36 8.20
CA ILE A 294 -10.34 15.64 7.52
C ILE A 294 -10.09 16.27 6.16
N TYR A 295 -8.84 16.49 5.79
CA TYR A 295 -8.46 17.13 4.54
C TYR A 295 -7.77 16.16 3.59
N ASP A 296 -7.90 16.36 2.28
CA ASP A 296 -7.22 15.58 1.23
C ASP A 296 -5.99 16.29 0.64
N ASN A 297 -5.75 17.52 1.08
CA ASN A 297 -4.67 18.39 0.65
C ASN A 297 -4.02 19.08 1.84
N GLU A 298 -2.71 18.89 1.99
CA GLU A 298 -1.92 19.41 3.11
C GLU A 298 -1.91 20.95 3.16
N SER A 299 -1.74 21.63 2.02
CA SER A 299 -1.72 23.09 1.98
C SER A 299 -3.06 23.69 2.41
N VAL A 300 -4.17 23.08 1.97
CA VAL A 300 -5.52 23.50 2.38
C VAL A 300 -5.74 23.27 3.87
N MET A 301 -5.32 22.11 4.39
CA MET A 301 -5.40 21.77 5.80
C MET A 301 -4.68 22.82 6.66
N LEU A 302 -3.41 23.09 6.35
CA LEU A 302 -2.58 24.05 7.09
C LEU A 302 -3.18 25.47 7.05
N ASN A 303 -3.66 25.91 5.88
CA ASN A 303 -4.30 27.22 5.73
C ASN A 303 -5.59 27.36 6.55
N LYS A 304 -6.30 26.26 6.80
CA LYS A 304 -7.52 26.23 7.60
C LYS A 304 -7.26 25.87 9.07
N GLY A 305 -6.00 25.71 9.48
CA GLY A 305 -5.62 25.33 10.84
C GLY A 305 -6.02 23.90 11.23
N GLY A 306 -6.22 23.03 10.24
CA GLY A 306 -6.54 21.62 10.45
C GLY A 306 -5.31 20.79 10.80
N ASP A 307 -5.56 19.59 11.32
CA ASP A 307 -4.56 18.67 11.86
C ASP A 307 -4.81 17.21 11.46
N HIS A 308 -5.74 16.95 10.54
CA HIS A 308 -6.06 15.62 10.06
C HIS A 308 -6.03 15.54 8.53
N LEU A 309 -5.25 14.59 8.02
CA LEU A 309 -4.97 14.44 6.59
C LEU A 309 -5.34 13.02 6.12
N ASN A 310 -6.04 12.91 5.01
CA ASN A 310 -6.42 11.66 4.35
C ASN A 310 -5.91 11.68 2.91
N MET A 311 -4.88 10.89 2.62
CA MET A 311 -4.19 11.00 1.34
C MET A 311 -3.69 9.66 0.82
N LYS A 312 -3.53 9.57 -0.49
CA LYS A 312 -2.92 8.42 -1.13
C LYS A 312 -1.46 8.27 -0.70
N TYR A 313 -1.04 7.08 -0.27
CA TYR A 313 0.32 6.84 0.24
C TYR A 313 1.44 7.23 -0.75
N SER A 314 1.15 7.21 -2.05
CA SER A 314 2.13 7.54 -3.11
C SER A 314 2.49 9.02 -3.17
N LYS A 315 1.73 9.89 -2.50
CA LYS A 315 1.97 11.33 -2.47
C LYS A 315 3.00 11.77 -1.42
N PHE A 316 3.50 10.87 -0.58
CA PHE A 316 4.43 11.22 0.50
C PHE A 316 5.84 10.65 0.34
N SER A 317 6.80 11.42 0.85
CA SER A 317 8.09 10.90 1.29
C SER A 317 8.01 10.42 2.74
N SER A 318 8.68 9.31 3.05
CA SER A 318 8.69 8.69 4.38
C SER A 318 9.23 9.60 5.49
N LYS A 319 10.13 10.53 5.16
CA LYS A 319 10.74 11.47 6.11
C LYS A 319 9.74 12.51 6.63
N GLU A 320 8.74 12.83 5.83
CA GLU A 320 7.83 13.92 6.13
C GLU A 320 6.73 13.51 7.12
N ILE A 321 6.33 12.23 7.18
CA ILE A 321 5.21 11.77 8.02
C ILE A 321 5.54 11.91 9.52
N ARG A 322 6.70 11.42 9.98
CA ARG A 322 7.08 11.49 11.40
C ARG A 322 7.31 12.90 11.93
N SER A 323 7.76 13.82 11.07
CA SER A 323 8.04 15.20 11.48
C SER A 323 6.77 16.03 11.65
N ARG A 324 5.63 15.54 11.15
CA ARG A 324 4.36 16.24 11.21
C ARG A 324 3.72 16.06 12.59
N ARG A 325 3.10 17.14 13.07
CA ARG A 325 2.23 17.13 14.26
C ARG A 325 0.76 16.94 13.87
N VAL A 326 0.50 16.17 12.81
CA VAL A 326 -0.85 15.96 12.26
C VAL A 326 -1.17 14.47 12.21
N THR A 327 -2.44 14.14 12.36
CA THR A 327 -2.95 12.78 12.18
C THR A 327 -3.03 12.48 10.68
N VAL A 328 -2.38 11.40 10.22
CA VAL A 328 -2.34 11.05 8.80
C VAL A 328 -2.95 9.67 8.56
N ASN A 329 -4.03 9.63 7.79
CA ASN A 329 -4.59 8.42 7.21
C ASN A 329 -4.08 8.22 5.77
N LEU A 330 -3.61 7.00 5.46
CA LEU A 330 -3.06 6.67 4.16
C LEU A 330 -3.84 5.54 3.47
N TRP A 331 -4.12 5.70 2.17
CA TRP A 331 -4.98 4.77 1.44
C TRP A 331 -4.47 4.43 0.02
N VAL A 332 -4.86 3.30 -0.59
CA VAL A 332 -5.41 2.07 0.04
C VAL A 332 -4.24 1.09 0.25
N VAL A 333 -4.04 0.62 1.47
CA VAL A 333 -2.86 -0.16 1.87
C VAL A 333 -3.25 -1.61 2.10
N ASN A 334 -2.90 -2.50 1.17
CA ASN A 334 -3.30 -3.91 1.25
C ASN A 334 -2.16 -4.88 1.60
N GLU A 335 -0.92 -4.47 1.37
CA GLU A 335 0.25 -5.33 1.48
C GLU A 335 0.95 -5.17 2.83
N GLY A 336 1.31 -6.27 3.48
CA GLY A 336 2.00 -6.27 4.79
C GLY A 336 3.34 -5.51 4.76
N TRP A 337 4.10 -5.61 3.67
CA TRP A 337 5.36 -4.88 3.53
C TRP A 337 5.14 -3.37 3.40
N LEU A 338 4.06 -2.94 2.76
CA LEU A 338 3.71 -1.52 2.62
C LEU A 338 3.20 -0.98 3.96
N PHE A 339 2.36 -1.77 4.65
CA PHE A 339 1.93 -1.47 6.02
C PHE A 339 3.13 -1.32 6.96
N SER A 340 4.11 -2.23 6.87
CA SER A 340 5.38 -2.16 7.62
C SER A 340 6.12 -0.85 7.36
N LEU A 341 6.26 -0.46 6.09
CA LEU A 341 6.93 0.79 5.71
C LEU A 341 6.22 2.02 6.29
N LEU A 342 4.89 2.06 6.22
CA LEU A 342 4.08 3.17 6.72
C LEU A 342 4.00 3.21 8.25
N TRP A 343 4.00 2.05 8.91
CA TRP A 343 4.15 1.93 10.35
C TRP A 343 5.48 2.51 10.80
N CYS A 344 6.58 2.07 10.17
CA CYS A 344 7.87 2.70 10.39
C CYS A 344 7.74 4.21 10.13
N ALA A 345 7.19 4.66 9.01
CA ALA A 345 7.08 6.09 8.69
C ALA A 345 6.18 6.91 9.65
N GLY A 346 5.47 6.27 10.60
CA GLY A 346 4.66 6.94 11.61
C GLY A 346 3.27 7.35 11.13
N ALA A 347 2.70 6.62 10.17
CA ALA A 347 1.30 6.82 9.79
C ALA A 347 0.37 6.56 10.98
N SER A 348 -0.62 7.43 11.20
CA SER A 348 -1.57 7.29 12.31
C SER A 348 -2.61 6.21 12.02
N SER A 349 -3.02 6.09 10.76
CA SER A 349 -3.94 5.06 10.30
C SER A 349 -3.73 4.73 8.82
N VAL A 350 -4.27 3.59 8.40
CA VAL A 350 -4.36 3.20 7.00
C VAL A 350 -5.75 2.72 6.65
N THR A 351 -6.24 3.10 5.47
CA THR A 351 -7.45 2.52 4.88
C THR A 351 -7.06 1.30 4.05
N THR A 352 -7.73 0.17 4.28
CA THR A 352 -7.32 -1.14 3.73
C THR A 352 -8.49 -2.02 3.31
N ASN A 353 -8.28 -2.81 2.25
CA ASN A 353 -9.15 -3.93 1.87
C ASN A 353 -8.81 -5.22 2.64
N SER A 354 -7.58 -5.33 3.15
CA SER A 354 -7.00 -6.56 3.71
C SER A 354 -6.89 -6.52 5.24
N CYS A 355 -7.88 -5.92 5.91
CA CYS A 355 -7.87 -5.76 7.37
C CYS A 355 -7.57 -7.06 8.13
N HIS A 356 -8.03 -8.20 7.61
CA HIS A 356 -7.82 -9.52 8.19
C HIS A 356 -6.37 -10.01 8.15
N LEU A 357 -5.54 -9.47 7.24
CA LEU A 357 -4.12 -9.77 7.17
C LEU A 357 -3.32 -8.81 8.05
N LEU A 358 -3.69 -7.52 8.06
CA LEU A 358 -2.92 -6.48 8.75
C LEU A 358 -3.19 -6.45 10.27
N LYS A 359 -4.36 -6.92 10.72
CA LYS A 359 -4.72 -6.94 12.14
C LYS A 359 -3.75 -7.81 12.97
N ASP A 360 -3.26 -8.90 12.39
CA ASP A 360 -2.42 -9.89 13.08
C ASP A 360 -0.91 -9.52 13.05
N MET A 361 -0.55 -8.38 12.46
CA MET A 361 0.84 -7.91 12.45
C MET A 361 1.22 -7.27 13.79
N ASP A 362 2.09 -7.92 14.57
CA ASP A 362 2.61 -7.40 15.85
C ASP A 362 3.78 -6.41 15.68
N GLY A 363 4.33 -6.31 14.48
CA GLY A 363 5.43 -5.42 14.13
C GLY A 363 5.61 -5.30 12.62
N PRO A 364 6.42 -4.35 12.13
CA PRO A 364 6.83 -4.33 10.74
C PRO A 364 7.63 -5.60 10.39
N ASP A 365 7.49 -6.11 9.17
CA ASP A 365 8.18 -7.31 8.67
C ASP A 365 9.71 -7.22 8.83
N TRP A 366 10.24 -6.00 8.81
CA TRP A 366 11.65 -5.70 9.00
C TRP A 366 11.83 -4.32 9.62
N VAL A 367 12.60 -4.28 10.71
CA VAL A 367 13.10 -3.08 11.38
C VAL A 367 14.55 -3.35 11.76
N MET A 368 15.42 -2.35 11.63
CA MET A 368 16.82 -2.49 12.00
C MET A 368 17.40 -1.17 12.49
N ALA A 369 18.17 -1.22 13.58
CA ALA A 369 18.94 -0.07 14.05
C ALA A 369 19.91 0.40 12.95
N PRO A 370 20.00 1.72 12.67
CA PRO A 370 20.90 2.24 11.63
C PRO A 370 22.35 1.78 11.81
N LEU A 371 22.85 1.78 13.05
CA LEU A 371 24.21 1.33 13.35
C LEU A 371 24.41 -0.15 13.01
N THR A 372 23.46 -1.01 13.40
CA THR A 372 23.50 -2.44 13.08
C THR A 372 23.48 -2.67 11.57
N TYR A 373 22.65 -1.93 10.84
CA TYR A 373 22.60 -1.98 9.38
C TYR A 373 23.96 -1.63 8.76
N THR A 374 24.56 -0.51 9.16
CA THR A 374 25.87 -0.07 8.67
C THR A 374 26.96 -1.10 8.99
N ILE A 375 27.00 -1.65 10.20
CA ILE A 375 27.98 -2.67 10.60
C ILE A 375 27.85 -3.93 9.74
N ILE A 376 26.62 -4.41 9.51
CA ILE A 376 26.35 -5.59 8.68
C ILE A 376 26.91 -5.36 7.28
N TRP A 377 26.59 -4.23 6.65
CA TRP A 377 27.03 -3.96 5.28
C TRP A 377 28.53 -3.76 5.14
N ILE A 378 29.17 -3.01 6.06
CA ILE A 378 30.63 -2.87 6.09
C ILE A 378 31.30 -4.25 6.25
N THR A 379 30.77 -5.10 7.13
CA THR A 379 31.31 -6.44 7.35
C THR A 379 31.16 -7.31 6.10
N VAL A 380 29.99 -7.27 5.46
CA VAL A 380 29.72 -7.99 4.21
C VAL A 380 30.66 -7.51 3.09
N ASP A 381 30.91 -6.20 2.98
CA ASP A 381 31.87 -5.63 2.03
C ASP A 381 33.29 -6.13 2.26
N ILE A 382 33.78 -6.06 3.49
CA ILE A 382 35.12 -6.52 3.85
C ILE A 382 35.26 -8.03 3.52
N VAL A 383 34.30 -8.85 3.93
CA VAL A 383 34.33 -10.30 3.69
C VAL A 383 34.29 -10.61 2.20
N SER A 384 33.42 -9.93 1.43
CA SER A 384 33.38 -10.08 -0.02
C SER A 384 34.70 -9.72 -0.69
N ILE A 385 35.33 -8.61 -0.30
CA ILE A 385 36.65 -8.20 -0.82
C ILE A 385 37.70 -9.27 -0.51
N LEU A 386 37.75 -9.77 0.73
CA LEU A 386 38.70 -10.82 1.14
C LEU A 386 38.51 -12.11 0.33
N ILE A 387 37.26 -12.55 0.11
CA ILE A 387 36.95 -13.74 -0.70
C ILE A 387 37.37 -13.51 -2.15
N MET A 388 37.05 -12.35 -2.74
CA MET A 388 37.43 -12.02 -4.12
C MET A 388 38.95 -11.99 -4.29
N THR A 389 39.68 -11.39 -3.35
CA THR A 389 41.15 -11.37 -3.36
C THR A 389 41.73 -12.77 -3.22
N ALA A 390 41.21 -13.60 -2.30
CA ALA A 390 41.66 -14.98 -2.14
C ALA A 390 41.43 -15.83 -3.40
N LEU A 391 40.25 -15.73 -4.01
CA LEU A 391 39.94 -16.41 -5.27
C LEU A 391 40.82 -15.92 -6.43
N PHE A 392 41.11 -14.61 -6.48
CA PHE A 392 42.02 -14.05 -7.47
C PHE A 392 43.44 -14.63 -7.31
N ILE A 393 43.96 -14.67 -6.08
CA ILE A 393 45.28 -15.23 -5.78
C ILE A 393 45.33 -16.72 -6.15
N LEU A 394 44.36 -17.52 -5.71
CA LEU A 394 44.29 -18.96 -6.00
C LEU A 394 44.28 -19.25 -7.51
N LYS A 395 43.53 -18.46 -8.27
CA LYS A 395 43.43 -18.60 -9.72
C LYS A 395 44.67 -18.09 -10.46
N CYS A 396 45.42 -17.16 -9.87
CA CYS A 396 46.74 -16.75 -10.36
C CYS A 396 47.82 -17.81 -10.04
N SER A 397 47.73 -18.51 -8.90
CA SER A 397 48.67 -19.59 -8.56
C SER A 397 48.48 -20.87 -9.38
N ASP A 398 47.28 -21.12 -9.92
CA ASP A 398 47.03 -22.22 -10.88
C ASP A 398 47.64 -21.94 -12.28
N ILE A 399 48.21 -20.75 -12.50
CA ILE A 399 48.94 -20.40 -13.72
C ILE A 399 50.45 -20.56 -13.43
N ASN A 400 50.92 -21.81 -13.34
CA ASN A 400 52.34 -22.07 -13.53
C ASN A 400 52.68 -21.83 -15.02
N PRO A 401 53.77 -21.10 -15.34
CA PRO A 401 54.23 -20.99 -16.70
C PRO A 401 54.77 -22.35 -17.13
N ILE A 402 54.06 -23.04 -18.03
CA ILE A 402 54.70 -24.10 -18.82
C ILE A 402 55.57 -23.41 -19.86
N TYR A 403 56.75 -22.96 -19.43
CA TYR A 403 57.90 -22.78 -20.30
C TYR A 403 59.05 -23.61 -19.70
N PRO A 404 59.52 -24.67 -20.37
CA PRO A 404 60.87 -25.13 -20.16
C PRO A 404 61.82 -24.26 -20.99
N LEU A 405 62.65 -23.49 -20.28
CA LEU A 405 63.93 -23.01 -20.77
C LEU A 405 64.86 -24.24 -20.95
N GLY A 406 65.46 -24.35 -22.14
CA GLY A 406 66.83 -24.86 -22.27
C GLY A 406 67.06 -26.08 -23.15
N LEU A 407 67.75 -25.83 -24.28
CA LEU A 407 68.88 -26.60 -24.83
C LEU A 407 68.61 -28.02 -25.37
N THR A 408 68.56 -28.13 -26.70
CA THR A 408 69.64 -28.67 -27.55
C THR A 408 69.50 -28.12 -28.97
#